data_AF-A0A1H6EKR8-F1
#
_entry.id   AF-A0A1H6EKR8-F1
#
_cell.length_a   1.000
_cell.length_b   1.000
_cell.length_c   1.000
_cell.angle_alpha   90.00
_cell.angle_beta   90.00
_cell.angle_gamma   90.00
#
_symmetry.space_group_name_H-M   'P 1'
#
loop_
_entity.id
_entity.type
_entity.pdbx_description
1 polymer ?
#
loop_
_entity_poly.entity_id
_entity_poly.type
_entity_poly.pdbx_seq_one_letter_code
_entity_poly.pdbx_strand_id
1 'polypeptide(L)'
;MNDPTPPQRTAAVSVPDAQPTFFHPATGAALIQAGTSFGNHTFHIRPDELPRVLAGLDKVRDAYVVAQDRATMLAQVVPPFADEVTMNAVARIRERARGGEGSLYDTARGLMDWVDEFKKAVQKAIVDHQRIDEENKPG
;
A
#
# COMPACT_ATOMS: atom_id res chain seq x y z
N MET A 1 10.79 20.89 27.89
CA MET A 1 10.35 21.09 26.50
C MET A 1 10.62 19.77 25.81
N ASN A 2 9.62 18.91 25.68
CA ASN A 2 9.80 17.58 25.08
C ASN A 2 9.71 17.76 23.57
N ASP A 3 10.83 17.59 22.86
CA ASP A 3 10.81 17.47 21.41
C ASP A 3 9.97 16.25 21.00
N PRO A 4 9.00 16.39 20.09
CA PRO A 4 8.34 15.23 19.52
C PRO A 4 9.36 14.45 18.69
N THR A 5 9.56 13.18 19.05
CA THR A 5 10.37 12.25 18.27
C THR A 5 9.88 12.22 16.82
N PRO A 6 10.75 12.38 15.81
CA PRO A 6 10.34 12.27 14.42
C PRO A 6 9.72 10.88 14.18
N PRO A 7 8.67 10.75 13.35
CA PRO A 7 8.19 9.45 12.94
C PRO A 7 9.35 8.70 12.27
N GLN A 8 9.70 7.53 12.80
CA GLN A 8 10.72 6.68 12.18
C GLN A 8 10.18 6.18 10.84
N ARG A 9 10.95 6.44 9.78
CA ARG A 9 10.78 5.95 8.41
C ARG A 9 10.24 4.52 8.37
N THR A 10 9.20 4.31 7.58
CA THR A 10 9.05 3.04 6.87
C THR A 10 9.46 3.27 5.43
N ALA A 11 10.74 3.02 5.14
CA ALA A 11 11.08 2.65 3.79
C ALA A 11 10.25 1.40 3.46
N ALA A 12 9.52 1.41 2.36
CA ALA A 12 8.99 0.19 1.78
C ALA A 12 10.18 -0.78 1.68
N VAL A 13 10.19 -1.83 2.49
CA VAL A 13 11.13 -2.93 2.29
C VAL A 13 10.69 -3.52 0.96
N SER A 14 11.43 -3.21 -0.10
CA SER A 14 11.27 -3.80 -1.42
C SER A 14 11.18 -5.31 -1.22
N VAL A 15 10.08 -5.91 -1.66
CA VAL A 15 10.06 -7.36 -1.85
C VAL A 15 11.12 -7.61 -2.93
N PRO A 16 12.22 -8.32 -2.65
CA PRO A 16 13.25 -8.52 -3.65
C PRO A 16 12.60 -9.20 -4.85
N ASP A 17 12.67 -8.53 -6.01
CA ASP A 17 12.39 -9.11 -7.30
C ASP A 17 13.12 -10.46 -7.38
N ALA A 18 12.38 -11.52 -7.71
CA ALA A 18 12.89 -12.87 -8.02
C ALA A 18 13.10 -13.89 -6.87
N GLN A 19 12.34 -13.84 -5.76
CA GLN A 19 12.17 -15.06 -4.95
C GLN A 19 10.98 -15.93 -5.42
N PRO A 20 11.12 -17.27 -5.48
CA PRO A 20 10.02 -18.16 -5.83
C PRO A 20 8.87 -17.99 -4.82
N THR A 21 7.62 -18.01 -5.30
CA THR A 21 6.47 -18.02 -4.39
C THR A 21 6.50 -19.31 -3.59
N PHE A 22 6.53 -19.18 -2.26
CA PHE A 22 6.43 -20.34 -1.38
C PHE A 22 4.96 -20.76 -1.24
N PHE A 23 4.71 -22.06 -1.28
CA PHE A 23 3.36 -22.61 -1.10
C PHE A 23 3.32 -23.53 0.12
N HIS A 24 2.22 -23.47 0.86
CA HIS A 24 2.01 -24.36 1.99
C HIS A 24 1.74 -25.80 1.47
N PRO A 25 2.53 -26.80 1.89
CA PRO A 25 2.56 -28.11 1.23
C PRO A 25 1.25 -28.91 1.37
N ALA A 26 0.48 -28.67 2.44
CA ALA A 26 -0.77 -29.39 2.68
C ALA A 26 -2.01 -28.72 2.06
N THR A 27 -1.95 -27.41 1.80
CA THR A 27 -3.13 -26.63 1.39
C THR A 27 -2.96 -25.95 0.05
N GLY A 28 -1.75 -25.93 -0.51
CA GLY A 28 -1.43 -25.18 -1.73
C GLY A 28 -1.51 -23.67 -1.56
N ALA A 29 -1.68 -23.16 -0.33
CA ALA A 29 -1.82 -21.71 -0.11
C ALA A 29 -0.52 -20.97 -0.42
N ALA A 30 -0.61 -19.90 -1.20
CA ALA A 30 0.50 -19.01 -1.47
C ALA A 30 0.89 -18.25 -0.19
N LEU A 31 2.18 -18.21 0.11
CA LEU A 31 2.78 -17.49 1.23
C LEU A 31 3.41 -16.21 0.70
N ILE A 32 2.72 -15.09 0.89
CA ILE A 32 3.18 -13.78 0.40
C ILE A 32 3.68 -12.96 1.57
N GLN A 33 4.95 -12.60 1.57
CA GLN A 33 5.51 -11.66 2.53
C GLN A 33 5.33 -10.23 2.02
N ALA A 34 4.81 -9.35 2.87
CA ALA A 34 4.74 -7.92 2.60
C ALA A 34 5.15 -7.11 3.84
N GLY A 35 5.98 -6.09 3.62
CA GLY A 35 6.36 -5.14 4.68
C GLY A 35 5.24 -4.13 4.93
N THR A 36 4.89 -3.88 6.18
CA THR A 36 3.92 -2.85 6.59
C THR A 36 4.60 -1.84 7.52
N SER A 37 3.89 -0.75 7.86
CA SER A 37 4.33 0.21 8.88
C SER A 37 4.60 -0.42 10.26
N PHE A 38 4.07 -1.62 10.51
CA PHE A 38 4.23 -2.37 11.77
C PHE A 38 5.19 -3.56 11.65
N GLY A 39 5.88 -3.70 10.52
CA GLY A 39 6.82 -4.79 10.23
C GLY A 39 6.33 -5.72 9.11
N ASN A 40 7.07 -6.82 8.91
CA ASN A 40 6.78 -7.79 7.85
C ASN A 40 5.66 -8.75 8.28
N HIS A 41 4.70 -8.97 7.39
CA HIS A 41 3.61 -9.93 7.57
C HIS A 41 3.59 -10.96 6.44
N THR A 42 3.28 -12.21 6.79
CA THR A 42 3.07 -13.30 5.84
C THR A 42 1.59 -13.58 5.67
N PHE A 43 1.09 -13.37 4.46
CA PHE A 43 -0.28 -13.64 4.05
C PHE A 43 -0.37 -15.07 3.49
N HIS A 44 -1.36 -15.82 3.97
CA HIS A 44 -1.68 -17.16 3.47
C HIS A 44 -2.93 -17.05 2.62
N ILE A 45 -2.80 -17.24 1.30
CA ILE A 45 -3.91 -17.04 0.36
C ILE A 45 -4.15 -18.35 -0.39
N ARG A 46 -5.38 -18.86 -0.36
CA ARG A 46 -5.68 -20.09 -1.09
C ARG A 46 -5.70 -19.82 -2.59
N PRO A 47 -5.35 -20.82 -3.44
CA PRO A 47 -5.27 -20.62 -4.89
C PRO A 47 -6.56 -20.07 -5.52
N ASP A 48 -7.70 -20.56 -5.07
CA ASP A 48 -9.04 -20.13 -5.51
C ASP A 48 -9.38 -18.68 -5.08
N GLU A 49 -8.72 -18.17 -4.04
CA GLU A 49 -8.91 -16.81 -3.54
C GLU A 49 -8.01 -15.79 -4.23
N LEU A 50 -6.91 -16.21 -4.87
CA LEU A 50 -5.94 -15.30 -5.50
C LEU A 50 -6.58 -14.33 -6.51
N PRO A 51 -7.47 -14.74 -7.43
CA PRO A 51 -8.12 -13.81 -8.36
C PRO A 51 -9.01 -12.79 -7.64
N ARG A 52 -9.68 -13.21 -6.56
CA ARG A 52 -10.55 -12.33 -5.76
C ARG A 52 -9.72 -11.32 -4.98
N VAL A 53 -8.59 -11.73 -4.41
CA VAL A 53 -7.64 -10.82 -3.75
C VAL A 53 -7.13 -9.79 -4.75
N LEU A 54 -6.76 -10.22 -5.96
CA LEU A 54 -6.28 -9.31 -7.01
C LEU A 54 -7.30 -8.21 -7.34
N ALA A 55 -8.57 -8.58 -7.56
CA ALA A 55 -9.64 -7.62 -7.81
C ALA A 55 -9.94 -6.71 -6.60
N GLY A 56 -9.72 -7.21 -5.38
CA GLY A 56 -9.82 -6.41 -4.15
C GLY A 56 -8.74 -5.35 -4.07
N LEU A 57 -7.49 -5.70 -4.42
CA LEU A 57 -6.35 -4.78 -4.43
C LEU A 57 -6.54 -3.64 -5.41
N ASP A 58 -7.10 -3.89 -6.59
CA ASP A 58 -7.43 -2.84 -7.56
C ASP A 58 -8.39 -1.80 -6.97
N LYS A 59 -9.45 -2.26 -6.29
CA LYS A 59 -10.41 -1.35 -5.62
C LYS A 59 -9.76 -0.54 -4.50
N VAL A 60 -8.87 -1.16 -3.73
CA VAL A 60 -8.15 -0.47 -2.66
C VAL A 60 -7.20 0.58 -3.24
N ARG A 61 -6.50 0.26 -4.34
CA ARG A 61 -5.66 1.20 -5.06
C ARG A 61 -6.45 2.41 -5.55
N ASP A 62 -7.59 2.18 -6.20
CA ASP A 62 -8.47 3.24 -6.69
C ASP A 62 -8.97 4.15 -5.55
N ALA A 63 -9.27 3.58 -4.38
CA ALA A 63 -9.65 4.36 -3.20
C ALA A 63 -8.50 5.28 -2.73
N TYR A 64 -7.24 4.84 -2.80
CA TYR A 64 -6.10 5.69 -2.47
C TYR A 64 -5.80 6.76 -3.52
N VAL A 65 -6.09 6.51 -4.81
CA VAL A 65 -6.06 7.57 -5.84
C VAL A 65 -7.04 8.68 -5.46
N VAL A 66 -8.29 8.32 -5.14
CA VAL A 66 -9.30 9.29 -4.69
C VAL A 66 -8.88 10.02 -3.42
N ALA A 67 -8.24 9.32 -2.47
CA ALA A 67 -7.72 9.95 -1.25
C ALA A 67 -6.61 10.98 -1.56
N GLN A 68 -5.71 10.67 -2.49
CA GLN A 68 -4.65 11.56 -2.94
C GLN A 68 -5.21 12.81 -3.64
N ASP A 69 -6.24 12.67 -4.46
CA ASP A 69 -6.94 13.79 -5.09
C ASP A 69 -7.59 14.71 -4.05
N ARG A 70 -8.27 14.12 -3.05
CA ARG A 70 -8.87 14.88 -1.95
C ARG A 70 -7.82 15.62 -1.12
N ALA A 71 -6.65 15.02 -0.88
CA ALA A 71 -5.54 15.70 -0.21
C ALA A 71 -5.04 16.89 -1.05
N THR A 72 -5.01 16.75 -2.38
CA THR A 72 -4.68 17.85 -3.29
C THR A 72 -5.70 18.99 -3.21
N MET A 73 -7.00 18.67 -3.17
CA MET A 73 -8.05 19.68 -3.02
C MET A 73 -7.95 20.40 -1.66
N LEU A 74 -7.70 19.65 -0.58
CA LEU A 74 -7.56 20.23 0.76
C LEU A 74 -6.38 21.20 0.85
N ALA A 75 -5.28 20.89 0.16
CA ALA A 75 -4.10 21.77 0.08
C ALA A 75 -4.37 23.10 -0.66
N GLN A 76 -5.48 23.20 -1.40
CA GLN A 76 -5.87 24.40 -2.15
C GLN A 76 -6.88 25.29 -1.42
N VAL A 77 -7.37 24.87 -0.23
CA VAL A 77 -8.35 25.66 0.55
C VAL A 77 -7.80 27.05 0.85
N VAL A 78 -8.57 28.09 0.52
CA VAL A 78 -8.22 29.50 0.76
C VAL A 78 -8.82 29.95 2.10
N PRO A 79 -8.06 30.68 2.92
CA PRO A 79 -8.59 31.20 4.18
C PRO A 79 -9.75 32.19 3.95
N PRO A 80 -10.85 32.08 4.72
CA PRO A 80 -11.99 32.97 4.58
C PRO A 80 -11.72 34.40 5.06
N PHE A 81 -10.72 34.57 5.92
CA PHE A 81 -10.32 35.85 6.50
C PHE A 81 -8.79 35.96 6.53
N ALA A 82 -8.30 37.19 6.46
CA ALA A 82 -6.86 37.49 6.46
C ALA A 82 -6.28 37.69 7.87
N ASP A 83 -7.05 37.39 8.93
CA ASP A 83 -6.52 37.43 10.29
C ASP A 83 -5.48 36.32 10.49
N GLU A 84 -4.53 36.59 11.37
CA GLU A 84 -3.38 35.71 11.61
C GLU A 84 -3.80 34.30 12.04
N VAL A 85 -4.84 34.16 12.86
CA VAL A 85 -5.30 32.87 13.36
C VAL A 85 -5.86 32.02 12.22
N THR A 86 -6.70 32.60 11.38
CA THR A 86 -7.28 31.93 10.21
C THR A 86 -6.21 31.54 9.20
N MET A 87 -5.29 32.46 8.89
CA MET A 87 -4.17 32.19 7.97
C MET A 87 -3.30 31.04 8.48
N ASN A 88 -2.94 31.05 9.76
CA ASN A 88 -2.13 29.99 10.38
C ASN A 88 -2.85 28.64 10.43
N ALA A 89 -4.15 28.64 10.73
CA ALA A 89 -4.95 27.42 10.73
C ALA A 89 -5.01 26.78 9.34
N VAL A 90 -5.27 27.58 8.30
CA VAL A 90 -5.29 27.08 6.92
C VAL A 90 -3.92 26.65 6.44
N ALA A 91 -2.84 27.38 6.79
CA ALA A 91 -1.48 26.96 6.48
C ALA A 91 -1.17 25.55 7.04
N ARG A 92 -1.55 25.28 8.30
CA ARG A 92 -1.37 23.95 8.91
C ARG A 92 -2.20 22.86 8.23
N ILE A 93 -3.42 23.17 7.79
CA ILE A 93 -4.26 22.24 7.02
C ILE A 93 -3.58 21.90 5.70
N ARG A 94 -3.07 22.89 4.97
CA ARG A 94 -2.37 22.68 3.69
C ARG A 94 -1.10 21.84 3.88
N GLU A 95 -0.35 22.11 4.94
CA GLU A 95 0.84 21.34 5.30
C GLU A 95 0.52 19.88 5.60
N ARG A 96 -0.52 19.61 6.42
CA ARG A 96 -0.98 18.23 6.67
C ARG A 96 -1.51 17.54 5.42
N ALA A 97 -2.10 18.29 4.50
CA ALA A 97 -2.64 17.75 3.27
C ALA A 97 -1.53 17.35 2.26
N ARG A 98 -0.54 18.22 2.02
CA ARG A 98 0.46 18.05 0.94
C ARG A 98 1.85 18.65 1.23
N GLY A 99 2.15 19.05 2.45
CA GLY A 99 3.35 19.80 2.81
C GLY A 99 4.66 19.02 2.77
N GLY A 100 4.60 17.68 2.82
CA GLY A 100 5.81 16.85 2.75
C GLY A 100 5.59 15.43 3.27
N GLU A 101 6.68 14.84 3.77
CA GLU A 101 6.70 13.49 4.35
C GLU A 101 5.65 13.34 5.46
N GLY A 102 4.87 12.26 5.40
CA GLY A 102 3.79 12.00 6.38
C GLY A 102 2.55 12.88 6.22
N SER A 103 2.44 13.66 5.13
CA SER A 103 1.19 14.29 4.72
C SER A 103 0.17 13.25 4.26
N LEU A 104 -1.10 13.64 4.17
CA LEU A 104 -2.17 12.78 3.63
C LEU A 104 -1.86 12.32 2.19
N TYR A 105 -1.35 13.24 1.37
CA TYR A 105 -0.97 12.95 0.00
C TYR A 105 0.17 11.92 -0.08
N ASP A 106 1.21 12.10 0.73
CA ASP A 106 2.38 11.22 0.78
C ASP A 106 2.02 9.84 1.33
N THR A 107 1.21 9.79 2.39
CA THR A 107 0.70 8.54 2.97
C THR A 107 -0.12 7.74 1.96
N ALA A 108 -1.03 8.41 1.23
CA ALA A 108 -1.81 7.75 0.18
C ALA A 108 -0.91 7.21 -0.94
N ARG A 109 0.15 7.93 -1.31
CA ARG A 109 1.14 7.45 -2.28
C ARG A 109 1.86 6.20 -1.80
N GLY A 110 2.42 6.21 -0.58
CA GLY A 110 3.11 5.05 -0.03
C GLY A 110 2.22 3.82 0.08
N LEU A 111 0.93 4.00 0.39
CA LEU A 111 -0.05 2.92 0.42
C LEU A 111 -0.38 2.40 -0.99
N MET A 112 -0.43 3.25 -2.02
CA MET A 112 -0.57 2.79 -3.41
C MET A 112 0.64 1.98 -3.86
N ASP A 113 1.85 2.44 -3.57
CA ASP A 113 3.08 1.72 -3.92
C ASP A 113 3.11 0.34 -3.24
N TRP A 114 2.70 0.28 -1.96
CA TRP A 114 2.56 -0.99 -1.24
C TRP A 114 1.54 -1.93 -1.88
N VAL A 115 0.37 -1.41 -2.27
CA VAL A 115 -0.67 -2.21 -2.96
C VAL A 115 -0.14 -2.73 -4.30
N ASP A 116 0.58 -1.91 -5.06
CA ASP A 116 1.14 -2.28 -6.35
C ASP A 116 2.19 -3.40 -6.21
N GLU A 117 3.04 -3.35 -5.19
CA GLU A 117 3.99 -4.44 -4.89
C GLU A 117 3.28 -5.73 -4.43
N PHE A 118 2.29 -5.62 -3.55
CA PHE A 118 1.53 -6.78 -3.11
C PHE A 118 0.74 -7.41 -4.27
N LYS A 119 0.19 -6.59 -5.17
CA LYS A 119 -0.48 -7.02 -6.40
C LYS A 119 0.46 -7.83 -7.30
N LYS A 120 1.69 -7.37 -7.52
CA LYS A 120 2.70 -8.12 -8.30
C LYS A 120 2.98 -9.49 -7.67
N ALA A 121 3.10 -9.57 -6.35
CA ALA A 121 3.33 -10.82 -5.64
C ALA A 121 2.15 -11.81 -5.80
N VAL A 122 0.91 -11.31 -5.73
CA VAL A 122 -0.30 -12.13 -5.98
C VAL A 122 -0.36 -12.61 -7.43
N GLN A 123 -0.06 -11.74 -8.40
CA GLN A 123 0.00 -12.13 -9.81
C GLN A 123 1.04 -13.21 -10.07
N LYS A 124 2.23 -13.07 -9.47
CA LYS A 124 3.28 -14.10 -9.54
C LYS A 124 2.81 -15.43 -8.93
N ALA A 125 2.13 -15.40 -7.79
CA ALA A 125 1.59 -16.59 -7.15
C ALA A 125 0.58 -17.34 -8.04
N ILE A 126 -0.26 -16.60 -8.79
CA ILE A 126 -1.20 -17.20 -9.75
C ILE A 126 -0.45 -17.91 -10.88
N VAL A 127 0.54 -17.24 -11.47
CA VAL A 127 1.36 -17.81 -12.57
C VAL A 127 2.12 -19.04 -12.09
N ASP A 128 2.75 -18.97 -10.91
CA ASP A 128 3.50 -20.09 -10.34
C ASP A 128 2.58 -21.29 -10.05
N HIS A 129 1.36 -21.07 -9.55
CA HIS A 129 0.39 -22.14 -9.32
C HIS A 129 -0.03 -22.81 -10.63
N GLN A 130 -0.32 -22.04 -11.67
CA GLN A 130 -0.70 -22.57 -12.99
C GLN A 130 0.42 -23.43 -13.60
N ARG A 131 1.68 -22.98 -13.49
CA ARG A 131 2.85 -23.75 -13.95
C ARG A 131 2.96 -25.09 -13.21
N ILE A 132 2.80 -25.09 -11.88
CA ILE A 132 2.85 -26.31 -11.07
C ILE A 132 1.71 -27.27 -11.46
N ASP A 133 0.50 -26.76 -11.67
CA ASP A 133 -0.64 -27.57 -12.11
C ASP A 133 -0.39 -28.21 -13.48
N GLU A 134 0.24 -27.48 -14.42
CA GLU A 134 0.61 -28.01 -15.74
C GLU A 134 1.70 -29.07 -15.67
N GLU A 135 2.75 -28.86 -14.86
CA GLU A 135 3.83 -29.82 -14.61
C GLU A 135 3.31 -31.13 -13.97
N ASN A 136 2.23 -31.05 -13.18
CA ASN A 136 1.64 -32.19 -12.48
C ASN A 136 0.51 -32.89 -13.24
N LYS A 137 0.14 -32.44 -14.45
CA LYS A 137 -0.85 -33.17 -15.26
C LYS A 137 -0.28 -34.53 -15.69
N PRO A 138 -0.97 -35.64 -15.42
CA PRO A 138 -0.55 -36.94 -15.93
C PRO A 138 -0.67 -36.92 -17.47
N GLY A 139 0.45 -37.20 -18.14
CA GLY A 139 0.50 -37.42 -19.60
C GLY A 139 -0.17 -38.73 -20.02
#